data_AF-G8YUD9-F1
#
_entry.id   AF-G8YUD9-F1
#
_cell.length_a   1.000
_cell.length_b   1.000
_cell.length_c   1.000
_cell.angle_alpha   90.00
_cell.angle_beta   90.00
_cell.angle_gamma   90.00
#
_symmetry.space_group_name_H-M   'P 1'
#
loop_
_entity.id
_entity.type
_entity.pdbx_description
1 polymer ?
#
loop_
_entity_poly.entity_id
_entity_poly.type
_entity_poly.pdbx_seq_one_letter_code
_entity_poly.pdbx_strand_id
1 'polypeptide(L)'
;MNMLGMFAKCFIITAMMIGVNGIIPEVGNIKSSSGADHGGSSTLSLPNLLELPRINDLQENWHLKPNIRLETGRLLLDGPQGGLWAKHSLESSDEWTIEFVFRSSGTENTDLKFADVNGLAFWLIKDRKDILNAVKNFGGPEVFDGFQFLISNKETSGMKIFANDGTKKLGNTIADSVGQCVFSYLDSSVPFTIRISYSKVRNWFKVQVNNNLCFQTDQLSIPHENFKVGITGSLDKNSKETFEILKLAEWDYLTEDAIDDHGISSEEGLIQIQYKTVTAEGSTPTMTPPGKVRESLMERNMRQRNELEKQTSSQSNQELVALSKELVAKISQLESKISISQSQAASGSGSNADNSVLLETLSEVKNNQLKQQELIEKNQLSYTEKTSEILKAISSLNAKLVDEVREHQYATEEMSRKVDLLMTNHKEIAYQYKNSAISGEHKPSEIIPAIIRWLLVVIMVGIIVLIVTIYRLKKDIKHSKLL
;
A
#
# COMPACT_ATOMS: atom_id res chain seq x y z
N MET A 1 3.47 30.54 -90.30
CA MET A 1 2.73 29.64 -91.19
C MET A 1 2.89 28.23 -90.63
N ASN A 2 1.80 27.69 -90.06
CA ASN A 2 1.52 26.30 -89.63
C ASN A 2 2.46 25.64 -88.59
N MET A 3 1.97 25.47 -87.35
CA MET A 3 1.34 24.25 -86.77
C MET A 3 2.36 23.16 -86.38
N LEU A 4 2.63 23.01 -85.08
CA LEU A 4 1.98 22.06 -84.14
C LEU A 4 2.61 20.65 -84.21
N GLY A 5 3.28 20.26 -83.12
CA GLY A 5 3.90 18.95 -82.95
C GLY A 5 4.28 18.70 -81.49
N MET A 6 3.26 18.70 -80.65
CA MET A 6 3.26 18.49 -79.21
C MET A 6 3.66 17.04 -78.87
N PHE A 7 4.73 16.83 -78.10
CA PHE A 7 4.85 15.70 -77.16
C PHE A 7 5.74 16.09 -75.97
N ALA A 8 5.07 16.47 -74.89
CA ALA A 8 5.65 16.67 -73.56
C ALA A 8 5.51 15.37 -72.75
N LYS A 9 6.56 15.00 -72.01
CA LYS A 9 6.55 14.39 -70.66
C LYS A 9 8.01 14.12 -70.28
N CYS A 10 8.59 15.01 -69.47
CA CYS A 10 8.67 14.94 -68.00
C CYS A 10 9.87 14.11 -67.53
N PHE A 11 10.97 14.82 -67.33
CA PHE A 11 12.17 14.42 -66.60
C PHE A 11 11.83 14.33 -65.10
N ILE A 12 12.07 13.17 -64.47
CA ILE A 12 12.09 13.06 -63.01
C ILE A 12 13.54 13.20 -62.57
N ILE A 13 13.81 14.24 -61.79
CA ILE A 13 15.09 14.52 -61.15
C ILE A 13 15.15 13.73 -59.84
N THR A 14 16.12 12.82 -59.75
CA THR A 14 16.49 12.13 -58.51
C THR A 14 17.53 12.97 -57.78
N ALA A 15 17.17 13.55 -56.63
CA ALA A 15 18.11 14.21 -55.73
C ALA A 15 18.30 13.38 -54.46
N MET A 16 19.55 13.02 -54.21
CA MET A 16 20.10 12.38 -53.01
C MET A 16 19.66 13.08 -51.72
N MET A 17 19.12 12.32 -50.78
CA MET A 17 19.10 12.65 -49.36
C MET A 17 20.10 11.74 -48.65
N ILE A 18 21.15 12.35 -48.07
CA ILE A 18 22.10 11.69 -47.19
C ILE A 18 21.42 11.58 -45.81
N GLY A 19 20.92 10.38 -45.49
CA GLY A 19 20.40 10.04 -44.16
C GLY A 19 21.54 9.62 -43.24
N VAL A 20 21.69 10.30 -42.12
CA VAL A 20 22.49 9.86 -40.97
C VAL A 20 21.72 8.74 -40.29
N ASN A 21 22.23 7.52 -40.36
CA ASN A 21 21.67 6.36 -39.65
C ASN A 21 21.98 6.48 -38.15
N GLY A 22 21.06 7.08 -37.40
CA GLY A 22 20.91 6.79 -35.97
C GLY A 22 20.22 5.44 -35.81
N ILE A 23 20.92 4.47 -35.25
CA ILE A 23 20.35 3.16 -34.88
C ILE A 23 19.38 3.40 -33.72
N ILE A 24 18.09 3.41 -34.02
CA ILE A 24 17.02 3.25 -33.02
C ILE A 24 16.84 1.74 -32.87
N PRO A 25 16.98 1.14 -31.67
CA PRO A 25 16.64 -0.26 -31.50
C PRO A 25 15.13 -0.41 -31.69
N GLU A 26 14.76 -1.14 -32.74
CA GLU A 26 13.42 -1.61 -33.03
C GLU A 26 13.01 -2.58 -31.91
N VAL A 27 12.17 -2.11 -31.00
CA VAL A 27 11.51 -2.97 -30.01
C VAL A 27 10.53 -3.83 -30.79
N GLY A 28 11.00 -4.99 -31.23
CA GLY A 28 10.19 -6.00 -31.87
C GLY A 28 9.00 -6.37 -31.00
N ASN A 29 7.84 -6.49 -31.64
CA ASN A 29 6.60 -7.01 -31.09
C ASN A 29 6.83 -8.22 -30.19
N ILE A 30 6.86 -7.98 -28.88
CA ILE A 30 6.57 -9.02 -27.90
C ILE A 30 5.06 -9.22 -28.00
N LYS A 31 4.65 -10.26 -28.74
CA LYS A 31 3.38 -10.93 -28.42
C LYS A 31 3.47 -11.27 -26.94
N SER A 32 2.63 -10.62 -26.14
CA SER A 32 2.42 -10.96 -24.74
C SER A 32 1.97 -12.41 -24.65
N SER A 33 2.94 -13.31 -24.50
CA SER A 33 2.69 -14.59 -23.87
C SER A 33 2.29 -14.29 -22.44
N SER A 34 1.02 -14.53 -22.14
CA SER A 34 0.42 -14.63 -20.80
C SER A 34 1.47 -14.90 -19.71
N GLY A 35 1.87 -13.83 -19.02
CA GLY A 35 2.75 -13.87 -17.87
C GLY A 35 2.08 -13.07 -16.77
N ALA A 36 1.25 -13.75 -15.97
CA ALA A 36 0.72 -13.32 -14.68
C ALA A 36 0.38 -11.82 -14.56
N ASP A 37 -0.71 -11.41 -15.22
CA ASP A 37 -1.48 -10.28 -14.71
C ASP A 37 -1.92 -10.62 -13.28
N HIS A 38 -1.72 -9.71 -12.33
CA HIS A 38 -2.30 -9.80 -11.00
C HIS A 38 -3.83 -9.60 -11.07
N GLY A 39 -4.53 -10.53 -11.73
CA GLY A 39 -5.71 -11.26 -11.26
C GLY A 39 -6.93 -10.51 -10.75
N GLY A 40 -7.10 -9.22 -10.99
CA GLY A 40 -8.31 -8.54 -10.54
C GLY A 40 -9.54 -8.91 -11.39
N SER A 41 -10.74 -8.89 -10.82
CA SER A 41 -11.97 -9.03 -11.60
C SER A 41 -12.05 -7.88 -12.61
N SER A 42 -12.23 -8.23 -13.89
CA SER A 42 -12.09 -7.30 -15.01
C SER A 42 -13.16 -6.20 -15.04
N THR A 43 -14.25 -6.33 -14.28
CA THR A 43 -15.40 -5.42 -14.34
C THR A 43 -15.35 -4.28 -13.33
N LEU A 44 -14.68 -4.48 -12.19
CA LEU A 44 -14.51 -3.48 -11.11
C LEU A 44 -13.11 -2.89 -11.03
N SER A 45 -12.15 -3.50 -11.72
CA SER A 45 -10.79 -2.97 -11.86
C SER A 45 -10.74 -1.90 -12.96
N LEU A 46 -9.93 -0.86 -12.75
CA LEU A 46 -9.54 0.05 -13.83
C LEU A 46 -8.54 -0.67 -14.75
N PRO A 47 -8.72 -0.58 -16.09
CA PRO A 47 -7.73 -1.09 -17.03
C PRO A 47 -6.42 -0.29 -16.91
N ASN A 48 -5.36 -0.77 -17.57
CA ASN A 48 -4.10 -0.03 -17.64
C ASN A 48 -4.33 1.34 -18.31
N LEU A 49 -4.30 2.40 -17.49
CA LEU A 49 -4.57 3.76 -17.94
C LEU A 49 -3.54 4.28 -18.94
N LEU A 50 -2.32 3.72 -18.97
CA LEU A 50 -1.27 4.10 -19.91
C LEU A 50 -1.55 3.65 -21.33
N GLU A 51 -2.27 2.52 -21.48
CA GLU A 51 -2.64 1.94 -22.77
C GLU A 51 -3.96 2.49 -23.30
N LEU A 52 -4.72 3.19 -22.45
CA LEU A 52 -6.00 3.77 -22.84
C LEU A 52 -5.82 4.99 -23.76
N PRO A 53 -6.34 4.95 -24.99
CA PRO A 53 -6.19 6.06 -25.92
C PRO A 53 -7.14 7.22 -25.59
N ARG A 54 -8.34 6.94 -25.04
CA ARG A 54 -9.35 7.95 -24.72
C ARG A 54 -10.09 7.62 -23.43
N ILE A 55 -10.50 8.67 -22.71
CA ILE A 55 -11.29 8.54 -21.48
C ILE A 55 -12.67 7.91 -21.71
N ASN A 56 -13.25 8.07 -22.90
CA ASN A 56 -14.58 7.52 -23.23
C ASN A 56 -14.61 6.00 -23.22
N ASP A 57 -13.46 5.34 -23.42
CA ASP A 57 -13.37 3.89 -23.41
C ASP A 57 -13.61 3.34 -21.97
N LEU A 58 -13.40 4.15 -20.93
CA LEU A 58 -13.78 3.81 -19.56
C LEU A 58 -15.30 3.80 -19.33
N GLN A 59 -16.07 4.47 -20.19
CA GLN A 59 -17.52 4.57 -20.04
C GLN A 59 -18.23 3.25 -20.25
N GLU A 60 -17.56 2.18 -20.68
CA GLU A 60 -18.14 0.83 -20.75
C GLU A 60 -18.47 0.31 -19.35
N ASN A 61 -17.51 0.37 -18.42
CA ASN A 61 -17.62 -0.16 -17.05
C ASN A 61 -17.80 0.91 -15.98
N TRP A 62 -17.59 2.20 -16.31
CA TRP A 62 -17.60 3.31 -15.36
C TRP A 62 -18.56 4.42 -15.76
N HIS A 63 -19.22 5.02 -14.77
CA HIS A 63 -19.94 6.28 -14.88
C HIS A 63 -19.01 7.42 -14.47
N LEU A 64 -18.60 8.24 -15.43
CA LEU A 64 -17.74 9.40 -15.20
C LEU A 64 -18.59 10.60 -14.75
N LYS A 65 -18.15 11.27 -13.68
CA LYS A 65 -18.66 12.59 -13.28
C LYS A 65 -17.88 13.70 -14.00
N PRO A 66 -18.37 14.95 -14.01
CA PRO A 66 -17.63 16.09 -14.56
C PRO A 66 -16.24 16.26 -13.94
N ASN A 67 -15.36 17.06 -14.54
CA ASN A 67 -14.02 17.39 -13.99
C ASN A 67 -13.14 16.16 -13.72
N ILE A 68 -13.26 15.14 -14.57
CA ILE A 68 -12.31 14.03 -14.64
C ILE A 68 -11.69 14.02 -16.04
N ARG A 69 -10.36 13.98 -16.10
CA ARG A 69 -9.61 13.93 -17.36
C ARG A 69 -8.53 12.85 -17.32
N LEU A 70 -8.29 12.22 -18.46
CA LEU A 70 -7.20 11.25 -18.62
C LEU A 70 -5.98 11.99 -19.17
N GLU A 71 -4.86 11.94 -18.46
CA GLU A 71 -3.63 12.60 -18.87
C GLU A 71 -2.43 11.68 -18.60
N THR A 72 -1.70 11.28 -19.65
CA THR A 72 -0.45 10.51 -19.54
C THR A 72 -0.56 9.30 -18.58
N GLY A 73 -1.57 8.45 -18.77
CA GLY A 73 -1.70 7.20 -18.01
C GLY A 73 -2.30 7.32 -16.61
N ARG A 74 -3.01 8.40 -16.30
CA ARG A 74 -3.67 8.61 -15.00
C ARG A 74 -4.91 9.48 -15.11
N LEU A 75 -5.86 9.29 -14.20
CA LEU A 75 -7.08 10.10 -14.14
C LEU A 75 -6.87 11.25 -13.16
N LEU A 76 -7.11 12.46 -13.62
CA LEU A 76 -6.98 13.68 -12.82
C LEU A 76 -8.37 14.20 -12.47
N LEU A 77 -8.56 14.50 -11.20
CA LEU A 77 -9.68 15.26 -10.66
C LEU A 77 -9.20 16.68 -10.40
N ASP A 78 -9.69 17.63 -11.19
CA ASP A 78 -9.17 19.00 -11.29
C ASP A 78 -10.25 20.07 -11.06
N GLY A 79 -11.26 19.76 -10.25
CA GLY A 79 -12.36 20.68 -10.03
C GLY A 79 -13.24 20.35 -8.83
N PRO A 80 -14.26 21.19 -8.59
CA PRO A 80 -15.05 21.15 -7.36
C PRO A 80 -15.86 19.87 -7.17
N GLN A 81 -16.14 19.15 -8.25
CA GLN A 81 -16.90 17.91 -8.23
C GLN A 81 -16.37 17.01 -9.34
N GLY A 82 -15.55 16.03 -8.96
CA GLY A 82 -15.01 15.02 -9.86
C GLY A 82 -15.27 13.62 -9.34
N GLY A 83 -15.20 12.63 -10.22
CA GLY A 83 -15.30 11.24 -9.80
C GLY A 83 -15.68 10.24 -10.88
N LEU A 84 -15.72 8.99 -10.46
CA LEU A 84 -16.10 7.85 -11.26
C LEU A 84 -16.80 6.81 -10.37
N TRP A 85 -17.81 6.14 -10.91
CA TRP A 85 -18.57 5.10 -10.23
C TRP A 85 -18.62 3.85 -11.07
N ALA A 86 -18.40 2.69 -10.47
CA ALA A 86 -18.53 1.42 -11.18
C ALA A 86 -19.98 1.21 -11.60
N LYS A 87 -20.19 0.70 -12.82
CA LYS A 87 -21.51 0.27 -13.27
C LYS A 87 -21.91 -1.06 -12.63
N HIS A 88 -20.95 -1.96 -12.57
CA HIS A 88 -21.08 -3.24 -11.89
C HIS A 88 -20.96 -3.03 -10.39
N SER A 89 -21.60 -3.91 -9.64
CA SER A 89 -21.47 -3.93 -8.18
C SER A 89 -20.48 -5.04 -7.80
N LEU A 90 -19.78 -4.83 -6.70
CA LEU A 90 -19.03 -5.85 -6.00
C LEU A 90 -19.99 -6.98 -5.61
N GLU A 91 -19.76 -8.16 -6.18
CA GLU A 91 -20.52 -9.35 -5.84
C GLU A 91 -20.21 -9.72 -4.39
N SER A 92 -21.23 -10.23 -3.68
CA SER A 92 -21.05 -10.67 -2.30
C SER A 92 -20.23 -11.96 -2.24
N SER A 93 -18.91 -11.80 -2.21
CA SER A 93 -17.97 -12.85 -1.84
C SER A 93 -17.73 -12.84 -0.32
N ASP A 94 -17.40 -14.01 0.24
CA ASP A 94 -17.00 -14.13 1.64
C ASP A 94 -15.64 -13.46 1.91
N GLU A 95 -14.82 -13.28 0.86
CA GLU A 95 -13.53 -12.60 0.91
C GLU A 95 -13.34 -11.73 -0.33
N TRP A 96 -12.71 -10.56 -0.17
CA TRP A 96 -12.32 -9.71 -1.30
C TRP A 96 -11.24 -8.71 -0.88
N THR A 97 -10.52 -8.20 -1.87
CA THR A 97 -9.50 -7.16 -1.71
C THR A 97 -9.69 -6.08 -2.77
N ILE A 98 -9.66 -4.81 -2.37
CA ILE A 98 -9.64 -3.67 -3.28
C ILE A 98 -8.38 -2.86 -3.02
N GLU A 99 -7.60 -2.61 -4.06
CA GLU A 99 -6.41 -1.76 -4.03
C GLU A 99 -6.62 -0.52 -4.89
N PHE A 100 -6.44 0.64 -4.27
CA PHE A 100 -6.59 1.94 -4.89
C PHE A 100 -5.29 2.72 -4.75
N VAL A 101 -4.75 3.18 -5.88
CA VAL A 101 -3.49 3.93 -5.93
C VAL A 101 -3.77 5.35 -6.36
N PHE A 102 -3.38 6.31 -5.52
CA PHE A 102 -3.63 7.73 -5.75
C PHE A 102 -2.45 8.61 -5.33
N ARG A 103 -2.45 9.85 -5.79
CA ARG A 103 -1.59 10.91 -5.25
C ARG A 103 -2.29 12.25 -5.30
N SER A 104 -1.76 13.22 -4.56
CA SER A 104 -2.18 14.62 -4.62
C SER A 104 -1.00 15.48 -5.08
N SER A 105 -1.26 16.46 -5.94
CA SER A 105 -0.28 17.48 -6.34
C SER A 105 -0.27 18.72 -5.43
N GLY A 106 -1.17 18.76 -4.44
CA GLY A 106 -1.32 19.91 -3.54
C GLY A 106 -0.12 20.11 -2.62
N THR A 107 0.09 21.35 -2.17
CA THR A 107 1.18 21.69 -1.26
C THR A 107 0.64 22.13 0.10
N GLU A 108 1.35 21.81 1.18
CA GLU A 108 0.96 22.20 2.55
C GLU A 108 0.88 23.72 2.69
N ASN A 109 1.74 24.47 2.00
CA ASN A 109 1.77 25.93 2.07
C ASN A 109 0.54 26.61 1.44
N THR A 110 -0.02 26.04 0.36
CA THR A 110 -1.10 26.69 -0.39
C THR A 110 -2.47 26.05 -0.20
N ASP A 111 -2.53 24.73 -0.01
CA ASP A 111 -3.78 23.99 -0.13
C ASP A 111 -4.32 23.52 1.23
N LEU A 112 -3.48 23.50 2.27
CA LEU A 112 -3.91 23.14 3.63
C LEU A 112 -5.03 24.06 4.17
N LYS A 113 -5.06 25.33 3.76
CA LYS A 113 -6.15 26.27 4.10
C LYS A 113 -7.53 25.88 3.53
N PHE A 114 -7.57 25.00 2.54
CA PHE A 114 -8.80 24.50 1.93
C PHE A 114 -9.17 23.10 2.43
N ALA A 115 -8.58 22.63 3.52
CA ALA A 115 -8.80 21.30 4.10
C ALA A 115 -10.28 20.94 4.36
N ASP A 116 -11.15 21.93 4.57
CA ASP A 116 -12.59 21.72 4.77
C ASP A 116 -13.35 21.32 3.49
N VAL A 117 -12.83 21.71 2.33
CA VAL A 117 -13.46 21.49 1.01
C VAL A 117 -12.70 20.44 0.21
N ASN A 118 -11.37 20.49 0.28
CA ASN A 118 -10.50 19.58 -0.45
C ASN A 118 -10.52 18.19 0.17
N GLY A 119 -10.82 17.20 -0.64
CA GLY A 119 -10.74 15.80 -0.22
C GLY A 119 -11.07 14.83 -1.33
N LEU A 120 -10.59 13.61 -1.15
CA LEU A 120 -10.83 12.47 -2.02
C LEU A 120 -11.54 11.39 -1.21
N ALA A 121 -12.69 10.95 -1.69
CA ALA A 121 -13.51 9.94 -1.06
C ALA A 121 -13.57 8.69 -1.93
N PHE A 122 -13.14 7.56 -1.37
CA PHE A 122 -13.43 6.24 -1.89
C PHE A 122 -14.70 5.70 -1.21
N TRP A 123 -15.57 5.06 -1.99
CA TRP A 123 -16.90 4.64 -1.57
C TRP A 123 -17.10 3.16 -1.78
N LEU A 124 -17.64 2.51 -0.76
CA LEU A 124 -18.16 1.14 -0.83
C LEU A 124 -19.56 1.15 -0.21
N ILE A 125 -20.58 1.41 -1.02
CA ILE A 125 -21.94 1.66 -0.53
C ILE A 125 -22.97 0.83 -1.27
N LYS A 126 -24.09 0.51 -0.62
CA LYS A 126 -25.22 -0.20 -1.26
C LYS A 126 -25.70 0.52 -2.51
N ASP A 127 -25.99 -0.22 -3.58
CA ASP A 127 -26.47 0.38 -4.83
C ASP A 127 -27.81 1.11 -4.64
N ARG A 128 -27.84 2.39 -5.00
CA ARG A 128 -29.02 3.22 -5.02
C ARG A 128 -28.99 4.19 -6.21
N LYS A 129 -30.17 4.51 -6.72
CA LYS A 129 -30.35 5.33 -7.93
C LYS A 129 -29.91 6.80 -7.76
N ASP A 130 -29.84 7.29 -6.52
CA ASP A 130 -29.51 8.68 -6.18
C ASP A 130 -28.00 8.97 -6.15
N ILE A 131 -27.16 7.92 -6.10
CA ILE A 131 -25.69 8.04 -5.92
C ILE A 131 -25.05 8.85 -7.07
N LEU A 132 -25.47 8.58 -8.31
CA LEU A 132 -24.87 9.20 -9.50
C LEU A 132 -25.13 10.72 -9.56
N ASN A 133 -26.26 11.18 -9.02
CA ASN A 133 -26.65 12.59 -9.01
C ASN A 133 -26.16 13.33 -7.75
N ALA A 134 -25.55 12.61 -6.80
CA ALA A 134 -25.08 13.21 -5.58
C ALA A 134 -23.89 14.14 -5.83
N VAL A 135 -23.93 15.36 -5.29
CA VAL A 135 -22.92 16.40 -5.52
C VAL A 135 -22.34 16.97 -4.22
N LYS A 136 -22.85 16.52 -3.08
CA LYS A 136 -22.44 16.95 -1.75
C LYS A 136 -21.40 15.97 -1.21
N ASN A 137 -20.97 16.09 0.05
CA ASN A 137 -20.05 15.15 0.69
C ASN A 137 -18.88 14.69 -0.23
N PHE A 138 -18.04 15.64 -0.67
CA PHE A 138 -16.92 15.38 -1.59
C PHE A 138 -17.31 14.75 -2.94
N GLY A 139 -18.49 15.08 -3.47
CA GLY A 139 -19.00 14.56 -4.74
C GLY A 139 -19.79 13.24 -4.61
N GLY A 140 -20.10 12.80 -3.39
CA GLY A 140 -20.90 11.62 -3.08
C GLY A 140 -22.22 11.92 -2.33
N PRO A 141 -22.93 10.87 -1.87
CA PRO A 141 -24.16 11.01 -1.09
C PRO A 141 -23.91 11.49 0.36
N GLU A 142 -24.79 12.35 0.88
CA GLU A 142 -24.74 12.78 2.31
C GLU A 142 -25.26 11.71 3.27
N VAL A 143 -26.17 10.86 2.78
CA VAL A 143 -26.77 9.75 3.52
C VAL A 143 -26.48 8.51 2.71
N PHE A 144 -25.76 7.55 3.28
CA PHE A 144 -25.31 6.35 2.57
C PHE A 144 -25.35 5.15 3.50
N ASP A 145 -25.43 3.96 2.92
CA ASP A 145 -25.40 2.68 3.62
C ASP A 145 -24.15 1.93 3.14
N GLY A 146 -23.17 1.75 4.02
CA GLY A 146 -21.83 1.24 3.72
C GLY A 146 -20.71 2.14 4.25
N PHE A 147 -19.63 2.25 3.49
CA PHE A 147 -18.38 2.90 3.89
C PHE A 147 -17.97 4.06 3.00
N GLN A 148 -17.42 5.08 3.65
CA GLN A 148 -16.70 6.18 3.03
C GLN A 148 -15.28 6.24 3.60
N PHE A 149 -14.28 6.20 2.74
CA PHE A 149 -12.87 6.38 3.08
C PHE A 149 -12.46 7.75 2.57
N LEU A 150 -12.38 8.73 3.47
CA LEU A 150 -12.13 10.12 3.14
C LEU A 150 -10.67 10.46 3.42
N ILE A 151 -9.92 10.78 2.37
CA ILE A 151 -8.60 11.38 2.44
C ILE A 151 -8.80 12.90 2.46
N SER A 152 -8.51 13.53 3.60
CA SER A 152 -8.62 14.97 3.78
C SER A 152 -7.76 15.45 4.93
N ASN A 153 -7.38 16.73 4.90
CA ASN A 153 -6.64 17.38 5.99
C ASN A 153 -7.55 18.03 7.03
N LYS A 154 -8.87 17.85 6.93
CA LYS A 154 -9.82 18.41 7.90
C LYS A 154 -9.59 17.75 9.27
N GLU A 155 -9.32 18.54 10.30
CA GLU A 155 -8.96 18.11 11.67
C GLU A 155 -7.61 17.38 11.78
N THR A 156 -7.45 16.25 11.08
CA THR A 156 -6.19 15.47 11.01
C THR A 156 -5.83 15.14 9.57
N SER A 157 -4.52 15.17 9.24
CA SER A 157 -4.02 14.78 7.92
C SER A 157 -4.04 13.27 7.74
N GLY A 158 -4.52 12.81 6.58
CA GLY A 158 -4.57 11.40 6.22
C GLY A 158 -5.97 10.95 5.86
N MET A 159 -6.32 9.73 6.26
CA MET A 159 -7.58 9.06 5.92
C MET A 159 -8.47 8.85 7.13
N LYS A 160 -9.76 9.10 6.96
CA LYS A 160 -10.82 8.85 7.93
C LYS A 160 -11.80 7.85 7.34
N ILE A 161 -12.21 6.88 8.14
CA ILE A 161 -13.10 5.80 7.73
C ILE A 161 -14.45 6.04 8.41
N PHE A 162 -15.51 6.17 7.61
CA PHE A 162 -16.87 6.37 8.07
C PHE A 162 -17.73 5.19 7.68
N ALA A 163 -18.53 4.70 8.62
CA ALA A 163 -19.55 3.69 8.37
C ALA A 163 -20.92 4.29 8.67
N ASN A 164 -21.89 4.01 7.81
CA ASN A 164 -23.26 4.49 7.95
C ASN A 164 -24.23 3.42 7.46
N ASP A 165 -25.44 3.41 8.01
CA ASP A 165 -26.52 2.45 7.68
C ASP A 165 -27.64 3.11 6.85
N GLY A 166 -27.41 4.32 6.36
CA GLY A 166 -28.37 5.11 5.60
C GLY A 166 -29.41 5.84 6.44
N THR A 167 -29.34 5.82 7.77
CA THR A 167 -30.34 6.47 8.64
C THR A 167 -30.05 7.94 8.92
N LYS A 168 -28.77 8.31 9.03
CA LYS A 168 -28.33 9.66 9.41
C LYS A 168 -27.37 10.29 8.40
N LYS A 169 -27.32 11.62 8.42
CA LYS A 169 -26.29 12.39 7.73
C LYS A 169 -25.06 12.50 8.63
N LEU A 170 -23.88 12.19 8.10
CA LEU A 170 -22.60 12.34 8.82
C LEU A 170 -21.98 13.73 8.57
N GLY A 171 -21.30 14.27 9.58
CA GLY A 171 -20.61 15.56 9.50
C GLY A 171 -19.17 15.48 8.96
N ASN A 172 -18.67 14.26 8.72
CA ASN A 172 -17.28 13.96 8.36
C ASN A 172 -16.29 14.54 9.38
N THR A 173 -16.57 14.35 10.67
CA THR A 173 -15.69 14.72 11.79
C THR A 173 -15.02 13.48 12.35
N ILE A 174 -13.88 13.60 13.03
CA ILE A 174 -13.22 12.44 13.67
C ILE A 174 -14.15 11.76 14.68
N ALA A 175 -15.05 12.50 15.34
CA ALA A 175 -16.01 11.92 16.27
C ALA A 175 -17.03 10.98 15.61
N ASP A 176 -17.32 11.19 14.32
CA ASP A 176 -18.22 10.35 13.54
C ASP A 176 -17.49 9.17 12.84
N SER A 177 -16.16 9.11 12.90
CA SER A 177 -15.39 8.09 12.20
C SER A 177 -15.29 6.79 13.01
N VAL A 178 -15.27 5.66 12.31
CA VAL A 178 -15.03 4.34 12.91
C VAL A 178 -13.53 4.02 13.00
N GLY A 179 -12.72 4.70 12.19
CA GLY A 179 -11.27 4.55 12.15
C GLY A 179 -10.60 5.77 11.55
N GLN A 180 -9.32 5.95 11.86
CA GLN A 180 -8.50 7.03 11.32
C GLN A 180 -7.07 6.56 11.11
N CYS A 181 -6.42 7.09 10.09
CA CYS A 181 -5.05 6.77 9.72
C CYS A 181 -4.32 8.07 9.37
N VAL A 182 -3.30 8.41 10.15
CA VAL A 182 -2.59 9.68 10.03
C VAL A 182 -1.42 9.51 9.07
N PHE A 183 -1.43 10.25 7.97
CA PHE A 183 -0.32 10.33 7.03
C PHE A 183 -0.40 11.61 6.19
N SER A 184 0.75 12.23 5.94
CA SER A 184 0.83 13.42 5.07
C SER A 184 0.81 13.00 3.61
N TYR A 185 -0.28 13.33 2.91
CA TYR A 185 -0.44 13.02 1.48
C TYR A 185 -0.15 14.22 0.55
N LEU A 186 -0.08 15.44 1.11
CA LEU A 186 0.36 16.63 0.38
C LEU A 186 1.88 16.61 0.18
N ASP A 187 2.37 17.35 -0.81
CA ASP A 187 3.79 17.47 -1.16
C ASP A 187 4.50 16.13 -1.47
N SER A 188 3.73 15.06 -1.74
CA SER A 188 4.28 13.75 -2.10
C SER A 188 4.30 13.55 -3.60
N SER A 189 5.49 13.33 -4.16
CA SER A 189 5.66 12.90 -5.56
C SER A 189 5.34 11.42 -5.77
N VAL A 190 5.39 10.64 -4.69
CA VAL A 190 5.18 9.18 -4.67
C VAL A 190 3.71 8.90 -4.38
N PRO A 191 3.06 8.03 -5.17
CA PRO A 191 1.68 7.64 -4.93
C PRO A 191 1.53 6.77 -3.69
N PHE A 192 0.35 6.86 -3.08
CA PHE A 192 -0.07 6.04 -1.96
C PHE A 192 -0.96 4.91 -2.45
N THR A 193 -0.76 3.73 -1.86
CA THR A 193 -1.57 2.54 -2.10
C THR A 193 -2.45 2.30 -0.89
N ILE A 194 -3.77 2.44 -1.06
CA ILE A 194 -4.75 2.04 -0.06
C ILE A 194 -5.25 0.65 -0.42
N ARG A 195 -5.16 -0.28 0.51
CA ARG A 195 -5.73 -1.63 0.37
C ARG A 195 -6.82 -1.83 1.39
N ILE A 196 -7.98 -2.25 0.92
CA ILE A 196 -9.14 -2.56 1.75
C ILE A 196 -9.45 -4.04 1.53
N SER A 197 -9.50 -4.78 2.63
CA SER A 197 -9.66 -6.23 2.59
C SER A 197 -10.71 -6.65 3.59
N TYR A 198 -11.57 -7.57 3.17
CA TYR A 198 -12.60 -8.14 4.01
C TYR A 198 -12.53 -9.65 3.93
N SER A 199 -12.67 -10.32 5.08
CA SER A 199 -12.93 -11.75 5.10
C SER A 199 -13.87 -12.08 6.24
N LYS A 200 -14.98 -12.71 5.85
CA LYS A 200 -15.96 -13.28 6.74
C LYS A 200 -15.43 -14.52 7.46
N VAL A 201 -14.59 -15.32 6.78
CA VAL A 201 -13.99 -16.54 7.33
C VAL A 201 -13.04 -16.21 8.48
N ARG A 202 -12.23 -15.16 8.31
CA ARG A 202 -11.28 -14.68 9.32
C ARG A 202 -11.90 -13.65 10.28
N ASN A 203 -13.15 -13.25 10.03
CA ASN A 203 -13.90 -12.24 10.78
C ASN A 203 -13.13 -10.93 10.97
N TRP A 204 -12.71 -10.33 9.86
CA TRP A 204 -11.99 -9.06 9.90
C TRP A 204 -12.28 -8.19 8.68
N PHE A 205 -12.29 -6.89 8.94
CA PHE A 205 -12.24 -5.84 7.96
C PHE A 205 -10.97 -5.05 8.20
N LYS A 206 -10.07 -5.02 7.22
CA LYS A 206 -8.75 -4.41 7.32
C LYS A 206 -8.54 -3.34 6.25
N VAL A 207 -7.88 -2.26 6.65
CA VAL A 207 -7.40 -1.20 5.78
C VAL A 207 -5.92 -0.99 6.00
N GLN A 208 -5.16 -0.99 4.91
CA GLN A 208 -3.71 -0.76 4.89
C GLN A 208 -3.39 0.45 4.02
N VAL A 209 -2.35 1.19 4.39
CA VAL A 209 -1.79 2.30 3.60
C VAL A 209 -0.31 2.01 3.37
N ASN A 210 0.11 1.90 2.12
CA ASN A 210 1.46 1.47 1.72
C ASN A 210 1.90 0.18 2.43
N ASN A 211 1.01 -0.81 2.48
CA ASN A 211 1.16 -2.10 3.18
C ASN A 211 1.30 -2.03 4.70
N ASN A 212 1.20 -0.85 5.32
CA ASN A 212 1.14 -0.72 6.78
C ASN A 212 -0.31 -0.82 7.26
N LEU A 213 -0.54 -1.57 8.34
CA LEU A 213 -1.84 -1.66 8.97
C LEU A 213 -2.27 -0.27 9.45
N CYS A 214 -3.43 0.18 8.97
CA CYS A 214 -4.00 1.48 9.29
C CYS A 214 -5.24 1.32 10.18
N PHE A 215 -6.12 0.38 9.84
CA PHE A 215 -7.29 0.07 10.66
C PHE A 215 -7.68 -1.40 10.51
N GLN A 216 -8.08 -2.04 11.60
CA GLN A 216 -8.64 -3.39 11.59
C GLN A 216 -9.77 -3.48 12.62
N THR A 217 -10.85 -4.14 12.24
CA THR A 217 -11.97 -4.43 13.13
C THR A 217 -12.56 -5.81 12.85
N ASP A 218 -13.06 -6.45 13.89
CA ASP A 218 -13.78 -7.73 13.88
C ASP A 218 -15.30 -7.55 14.15
N GLN A 219 -15.72 -6.31 14.42
CA GLN A 219 -17.11 -5.97 14.78
C GLN A 219 -17.99 -5.69 13.57
N LEU A 220 -17.40 -5.72 12.36
CA LEU A 220 -18.09 -5.39 11.14
C LEU A 220 -18.57 -6.65 10.41
N SER A 221 -19.90 -6.79 10.30
CA SER A 221 -20.51 -7.81 9.46
C SER A 221 -21.17 -7.16 8.27
N ILE A 222 -20.60 -7.36 7.08
CA ILE A 222 -21.15 -6.86 5.83
C ILE A 222 -22.26 -7.83 5.38
N PRO A 223 -23.53 -7.39 5.23
CA PRO A 223 -24.61 -8.26 4.74
C PRO A 223 -24.34 -8.70 3.29
N HIS A 224 -25.00 -9.77 2.84
CA HIS A 224 -24.87 -10.31 1.47
C HIS A 224 -25.50 -9.42 0.40
N GLU A 225 -25.14 -8.15 0.39
CA GLU A 225 -25.63 -7.14 -0.53
C GLU A 225 -24.55 -6.73 -1.53
N ASN A 226 -25.01 -6.27 -2.69
CA ASN A 226 -24.14 -5.81 -3.76
C ASN A 226 -23.71 -4.37 -3.47
N PHE A 227 -22.41 -4.15 -3.32
CA PHE A 227 -21.84 -2.82 -3.09
C PHE A 227 -21.45 -2.15 -4.40
N LYS A 228 -21.75 -0.86 -4.52
CA LYS A 228 -21.15 0.01 -5.52
C LYS A 228 -19.85 0.60 -5.03
N VAL A 229 -18.87 0.52 -5.92
CA VAL A 229 -17.56 1.12 -5.78
C VAL A 229 -17.54 2.46 -6.50
N GLY A 230 -17.02 3.49 -5.84
CA GLY A 230 -16.88 4.80 -6.45
C GLY A 230 -15.71 5.58 -5.87
N ILE A 231 -15.17 6.49 -6.67
CA ILE A 231 -14.17 7.46 -6.24
C ILE A 231 -14.71 8.84 -6.60
N THR A 232 -14.78 9.73 -5.63
CA THR A 232 -15.20 11.12 -5.86
C THR A 232 -14.24 12.07 -5.17
N GLY A 233 -14.07 13.25 -5.73
CA GLY A 233 -13.24 14.29 -5.17
C GLY A 233 -13.95 15.64 -5.21
N SER A 234 -13.63 16.48 -4.24
CA SER A 234 -14.01 17.89 -4.24
C SER A 234 -12.80 18.74 -3.94
N LEU A 235 -12.67 19.84 -4.67
CA LEU A 235 -11.55 20.77 -4.61
C LEU A 235 -12.08 22.20 -4.64
N ASP A 236 -11.55 23.09 -3.80
CA ASP A 236 -11.88 24.50 -3.88
C ASP A 236 -11.38 25.08 -5.22
N LYS A 237 -12.15 26.02 -5.80
CA LYS A 237 -11.78 26.66 -7.08
C LYS A 237 -10.45 27.44 -7.01
N ASN A 238 -10.04 27.84 -5.81
CA ASN A 238 -8.80 28.59 -5.58
C ASN A 238 -7.63 27.68 -5.15
N SER A 239 -7.88 26.38 -4.95
CA SER A 239 -6.85 25.40 -4.68
C SER A 239 -6.13 25.01 -5.97
N LYS A 240 -4.84 24.73 -5.86
CA LYS A 240 -4.04 24.17 -6.96
C LYS A 240 -3.89 22.66 -6.87
N GLU A 241 -4.45 22.07 -5.82
CA GLU A 241 -4.46 20.64 -5.58
C GLU A 241 -5.23 19.91 -6.69
N THR A 242 -4.64 18.85 -7.22
CA THR A 242 -5.30 17.90 -8.11
C THR A 242 -5.09 16.50 -7.58
N PHE A 243 -6.17 15.74 -7.45
CA PHE A 243 -6.07 14.33 -7.10
C PHE A 243 -5.86 13.51 -8.37
N GLU A 244 -4.90 12.60 -8.31
CA GLU A 244 -4.58 11.73 -9.42
C GLU A 244 -4.81 10.28 -9.02
N ILE A 245 -5.54 9.53 -9.85
CA ILE A 245 -5.84 8.12 -9.69
C ILE A 245 -5.03 7.35 -10.72
N LEU A 246 -4.21 6.41 -10.27
CA LEU A 246 -3.29 5.66 -11.11
C LEU A 246 -3.79 4.24 -11.36
N LYS A 247 -4.41 3.62 -10.35
CA LYS A 247 -4.85 2.23 -10.41
C LYS A 247 -6.02 2.00 -9.45
N LEU A 248 -6.93 1.14 -9.86
CA LEU A 248 -7.91 0.50 -8.99
C LEU A 248 -7.99 -0.96 -9.42
N ALA A 249 -7.75 -1.87 -8.49
CA ALA A 249 -7.83 -3.31 -8.74
C ALA A 249 -8.67 -3.97 -7.65
N GLU A 250 -9.50 -4.92 -8.03
CA GLU A 250 -10.36 -5.66 -7.13
C GLU A 250 -10.13 -7.16 -7.35
N TRP A 251 -10.02 -7.92 -6.28
CA TRP A 251 -9.88 -9.37 -6.28
C TRP A 251 -10.99 -9.98 -5.42
N ASP A 252 -11.54 -11.10 -5.89
CA ASP A 252 -12.56 -11.91 -5.20
C ASP A 252 -11.96 -12.80 -4.09
N TYR A 253 -10.69 -12.58 -3.75
CA TYR A 253 -9.93 -13.28 -2.71
C TYR A 253 -9.02 -12.33 -1.94
N LEU A 254 -8.47 -12.81 -0.81
CA LEU A 254 -7.43 -12.10 -0.06
C LEU A 254 -6.07 -12.25 -0.75
N THR A 255 -5.48 -11.14 -1.17
CA THR A 255 -4.10 -11.16 -1.69
C THR A 255 -3.10 -11.48 -0.57
N GLU A 256 -1.91 -11.98 -0.91
CA GLU A 256 -0.88 -12.31 0.10
C GLU A 256 -0.52 -11.07 0.95
N ASP A 257 -0.35 -9.93 0.29
CA ASP A 257 -0.08 -8.66 0.95
C ASP A 257 -1.29 -8.13 1.75
N ALA A 258 -2.52 -8.56 1.44
CA ALA A 258 -3.69 -8.27 2.28
C ALA A 258 -3.66 -9.08 3.57
N ILE A 259 -2.97 -10.22 3.62
CA ILE A 259 -2.85 -11.05 4.81
C ILE A 259 -1.66 -10.56 5.65
N ASP A 260 -0.54 -10.23 5.01
CA ASP A 260 0.66 -9.74 5.68
C ASP A 260 0.48 -8.30 6.16
N ASP A 261 0.59 -8.11 7.47
CA ASP A 261 0.76 -6.81 8.07
C ASP A 261 2.25 -6.64 8.25
N HIS A 262 2.93 -6.02 7.27
CA HIS A 262 4.32 -5.61 7.44
C HIS A 262 4.39 -4.71 8.67
N GLY A 263 4.72 -5.32 9.81
CA GLY A 263 4.37 -4.79 11.10
C GLY A 263 5.26 -3.62 11.49
N ILE A 264 4.88 -2.40 11.13
CA ILE A 264 5.15 -1.18 11.89
C ILE A 264 3.99 -0.19 11.68
N SER A 265 3.10 -0.09 12.66
CA SER A 265 2.34 1.10 13.09
C SER A 265 1.72 0.68 14.44
N SER A 266 2.04 1.27 15.60
CA SER A 266 2.10 2.71 15.89
C SER A 266 3.11 2.99 17.02
N GLU A 267 3.96 4.01 16.86
CA GLU A 267 4.23 4.89 17.99
C GLU A 267 2.91 5.64 18.25
N GLU A 268 2.45 5.61 19.51
CA GLU A 268 1.17 6.15 20.01
C GLU A 268 -0.08 5.27 19.77
N GLY A 269 -0.36 4.38 20.73
CA GLY A 269 -1.71 3.83 20.94
C GLY A 269 -1.77 2.33 21.21
N LEU A 270 -1.37 1.93 22.42
CA LEU A 270 -1.63 0.65 23.10
C LEU A 270 -2.46 -0.41 22.32
N ILE A 271 -1.77 -1.41 21.78
CA ILE A 271 -2.34 -2.76 21.65
C ILE A 271 -1.57 -3.67 22.61
N GLN A 272 -2.22 -4.04 23.73
CA GLN A 272 -1.79 -5.21 24.50
C GLN A 272 -2.13 -6.46 23.68
N ILE A 273 -1.17 -6.96 22.91
CA ILE A 273 -1.29 -8.33 22.38
C ILE A 273 -1.05 -9.28 23.56
N GLN A 274 -2.13 -9.67 24.25
CA GLN A 274 -2.11 -10.85 25.10
C GLN A 274 -2.00 -12.07 24.18
N TYR A 275 -0.82 -12.67 24.09
CA TYR A 275 -0.71 -14.03 23.59
C TYR A 275 -1.31 -14.98 24.63
N LYS A 276 -2.59 -15.33 24.48
CA LYS A 276 -3.11 -16.55 25.10
C LYS A 276 -2.65 -17.71 24.24
N THR A 277 -1.50 -18.27 24.57
CA THR A 277 -1.04 -19.55 24.01
C THR A 277 -2.05 -20.63 24.40
N VAL A 278 -2.92 -20.99 23.46
CA VAL A 278 -3.67 -22.25 23.53
C VAL A 278 -2.68 -23.34 23.14
N THR A 279 -2.08 -23.97 24.16
CA THR A 279 -1.40 -25.24 23.99
C THR A 279 -2.44 -26.28 23.59
N ALA A 280 -2.47 -26.65 22.31
CA ALA A 280 -3.08 -27.88 21.88
C ALA A 280 -2.16 -29.03 22.35
N GLU A 281 -2.70 -29.86 23.24
CA GLU A 281 -2.08 -31.11 23.65
C GLU A 281 -1.97 -32.07 22.47
N GLY A 282 -0.83 -32.75 22.36
CA GLY A 282 -0.72 -34.01 21.61
C GLY A 282 0.21 -33.98 20.39
N SER A 283 1.53 -33.96 20.63
CA SER A 283 2.48 -34.91 20.01
C SER A 283 3.91 -34.55 20.41
N THR A 284 4.60 -35.50 21.04
CA THR A 284 6.03 -35.41 21.35
C THR A 284 6.86 -35.44 20.07
N PRO A 285 7.88 -34.56 19.96
CA PRO A 285 9.21 -35.07 19.68
C PRO A 285 10.30 -34.40 20.52
N THR A 286 11.11 -35.26 21.12
CA THR A 286 12.54 -35.15 21.45
C THR A 286 13.15 -33.75 21.57
N MET A 287 13.46 -33.37 22.82
CA MET A 287 14.29 -32.22 23.17
C MET A 287 15.71 -32.33 22.61
N THR A 288 16.13 -31.29 21.90
CA THR A 288 17.49 -30.73 22.02
C THR A 288 17.33 -29.24 22.31
N PRO A 289 17.85 -28.70 23.43
CA PRO A 289 17.66 -27.30 23.78
C PRO A 289 18.47 -26.41 22.82
N PRO A 290 17.86 -25.44 22.12
CA PRO A 290 18.62 -24.44 21.38
C PRO A 290 19.40 -23.59 22.37
N GLY A 291 20.72 -23.51 22.19
CA GLY A 291 21.58 -22.62 22.95
C GLY A 291 21.10 -21.18 22.86
N LYS A 292 21.14 -20.47 24.01
CA LYS A 292 20.90 -19.04 24.21
C LYS A 292 20.37 -18.32 22.97
N VAL A 293 19.06 -18.11 22.94
CA VAL A 293 18.38 -17.19 22.02
C VAL A 293 19.18 -15.89 21.99
N ARG A 294 19.87 -15.64 20.86
CA ARG A 294 20.47 -14.35 20.56
C ARG A 294 19.32 -13.35 20.57
N GLU A 295 19.37 -12.42 21.52
CA GLU A 295 18.44 -11.30 21.59
C GLU A 295 18.34 -10.63 20.21
N SER A 296 17.12 -10.49 19.70
CA SER A 296 16.89 -9.95 18.35
C SER A 296 17.35 -8.50 18.27
N LEU A 297 17.75 -8.06 17.06
CA LEU A 297 18.16 -6.66 16.82
C LEU A 297 17.05 -5.67 17.20
N MET A 298 15.79 -6.07 17.05
CA MET A 298 14.61 -5.31 17.46
C MET A 298 14.60 -5.09 18.99
N GLU A 299 14.84 -6.15 19.76
CA GLU A 299 14.81 -6.11 21.22
C GLU A 299 15.98 -5.31 21.81
N ARG A 300 17.16 -5.39 21.16
CA ARG A 300 18.32 -4.57 21.52
C ARG A 300 18.11 -3.08 21.24
N ASN A 301 17.54 -2.74 20.07
CA ASN A 301 17.22 -1.34 19.73
C ASN A 301 16.14 -0.76 20.64
N MET A 302 15.14 -1.56 21.01
CA MET A 302 14.06 -1.14 21.90
C MET A 302 14.58 -0.85 23.32
N ARG A 303 15.48 -1.67 23.85
CA ARG A 303 16.13 -1.40 25.15
C ARG A 303 16.94 -0.12 25.13
N GLN A 304 17.72 0.10 24.07
CA GLN A 304 18.54 1.31 23.94
C GLN A 304 17.70 2.59 23.84
N ARG A 305 16.58 2.56 23.11
CA ARG A 305 15.61 3.68 23.07
C ARG A 305 14.98 3.93 24.44
N ASN A 306 14.52 2.89 25.12
CA ASN A 306 13.92 3.01 26.46
C ASN A 306 14.90 3.56 27.51
N GLU A 307 16.20 3.26 27.38
CA GLU A 307 17.23 3.82 28.26
C GLU A 307 17.50 5.31 27.96
N LEU A 308 17.53 5.70 26.69
CA LEU A 308 17.64 7.11 26.26
C LEU A 308 16.44 7.96 26.70
N GLU A 309 15.21 7.42 26.59
CA GLU A 309 14.01 8.12 27.07
C GLU A 309 14.01 8.30 28.58
N LYS A 310 14.39 7.26 29.34
CA LYS A 310 14.50 7.35 30.81
C LYS A 310 15.49 8.41 31.26
N GLN A 311 16.57 8.65 30.51
CA GLN A 311 17.54 9.71 30.81
C GLN A 311 17.02 11.10 30.42
N THR A 312 16.17 11.20 29.40
CA THR A 312 15.67 12.48 28.88
C THR A 312 14.48 13.01 29.70
N SER A 313 13.62 12.14 30.24
CA SER A 313 12.39 12.56 30.93
C SER A 313 12.58 13.06 32.37
N SER A 314 13.70 12.77 33.04
CA SER A 314 13.85 13.03 34.48
C SER A 314 14.50 14.35 34.89
N GLN A 315 15.10 15.13 33.98
CA GLN A 315 15.85 16.34 34.37
C GLN A 315 15.46 17.63 33.64
N SER A 316 15.08 17.63 32.35
CA SER A 316 14.93 18.90 31.62
C SER A 316 13.58 19.61 31.82
N ASN A 317 12.50 18.88 32.08
CA ASN A 317 11.16 19.45 32.02
C ASN A 317 10.70 20.09 33.34
N GLN A 318 11.26 19.70 34.48
CA GLN A 318 10.89 20.29 35.78
C GLN A 318 11.56 21.64 36.00
N GLU A 319 12.79 21.83 35.53
CA GLU A 319 13.54 23.07 35.71
C GLU A 319 13.03 24.18 34.78
N LEU A 320 12.67 23.85 33.53
CA LEU A 320 12.09 24.81 32.57
C LEU A 320 10.70 25.33 32.99
N VAL A 321 9.88 24.46 33.60
CA VAL A 321 8.53 24.82 34.07
C VAL A 321 8.58 25.61 35.38
N ALA A 322 9.59 25.39 36.23
CA ALA A 322 9.82 26.20 37.41
C ALA A 322 10.30 27.62 37.04
N LEU A 323 11.22 27.72 36.08
CA LEU A 323 11.74 29.00 35.59
C LEU A 323 10.68 29.83 34.85
N SER A 324 9.82 29.21 34.05
CA SER A 324 8.75 29.95 33.36
C SER A 324 7.73 30.55 34.33
N LYS A 325 7.43 29.84 35.43
CA LYS A 325 6.57 30.37 36.50
C LYS A 325 7.20 31.53 37.26
N GLU A 326 8.50 31.48 37.53
CA GLU A 326 9.20 32.59 38.19
C GLU A 326 9.27 33.84 37.30
N LEU A 327 9.43 33.65 35.99
CA LEU A 327 9.56 34.73 35.02
C LEU A 327 8.22 35.47 34.83
N VAL A 328 7.10 34.75 34.78
CA VAL A 328 5.75 35.34 34.77
C VAL A 328 5.49 36.15 36.04
N ALA A 329 5.89 35.65 37.22
CA ALA A 329 5.70 36.35 38.48
C ALA A 329 6.49 37.68 38.54
N LYS A 330 7.71 37.73 37.98
CA LYS A 330 8.52 38.95 37.92
C LYS A 330 8.00 39.97 36.90
N ILE A 331 7.43 39.53 35.78
CA ILE A 331 6.79 40.42 34.81
C ILE A 331 5.56 41.10 35.41
N SER A 332 4.70 40.35 36.12
CA SER A 332 3.54 40.94 36.79
C SER A 332 3.93 41.95 37.88
N GLN A 333 5.04 41.73 38.60
CA GLN A 333 5.58 42.72 39.54
C GLN A 333 6.08 43.99 38.83
N LEU A 334 6.72 43.87 37.67
CA LEU A 334 7.17 45.02 36.88
C LEU A 334 5.98 45.82 36.32
N GLU A 335 4.94 45.15 35.81
CA GLU A 335 3.72 45.82 35.35
C GLU A 335 3.01 46.59 36.46
N SER A 336 3.00 46.04 37.68
CA SER A 336 2.42 46.73 38.84
C SER A 336 3.21 47.99 39.22
N LYS A 337 4.55 47.93 39.18
CA LYS A 337 5.41 49.08 39.47
C LYS A 337 5.32 50.17 38.40
N ILE A 338 5.23 49.77 37.12
CA ILE A 338 5.05 50.71 36.00
C ILE A 338 3.68 51.40 36.09
N SER A 339 2.63 50.66 36.43
CA SER A 339 1.29 51.22 36.62
C SER A 339 1.24 52.24 37.77
N ILE A 340 1.95 51.97 38.87
CA ILE A 340 2.09 52.90 39.99
C ILE A 340 2.84 54.17 39.57
N SER A 341 3.97 54.05 38.86
CA SER A 341 4.71 55.20 38.33
C SER A 341 3.92 56.02 37.30
N GLN A 342 3.10 55.37 36.47
CA GLN A 342 2.27 56.03 35.47
C GLN A 342 1.08 56.78 36.11
N SER A 343 0.52 56.24 37.20
CA SER A 343 -0.51 56.93 37.99
C SER A 343 0.02 58.15 38.75
N GLN A 344 1.30 58.15 39.15
CA GLN A 344 1.95 59.28 39.82
C GLN A 344 2.43 60.36 38.85
N ALA A 345 2.78 60.00 37.60
CA ALA A 345 3.13 60.95 36.54
C ALA A 345 1.94 61.80 36.04
N ALA A 346 0.69 61.34 36.28
CA ALA A 346 -0.52 62.10 35.93
C ALA A 346 -0.87 63.20 36.96
N SER A 347 -0.28 63.16 38.15
CA SER A 347 -0.46 64.18 39.21
C SER A 347 0.79 65.07 39.27
N GLY A 348 0.83 66.11 38.43
CA GLY A 348 1.98 66.99 38.27
C GLY A 348 2.46 67.64 39.58
N SER A 349 3.63 67.22 40.06
CA SER A 349 4.48 68.00 40.96
C SER A 349 5.94 67.58 40.74
N GLY A 350 6.71 68.43 40.07
CA GLY A 350 8.11 68.16 39.77
C GLY A 350 9.02 68.37 40.98
N SER A 351 9.98 67.47 41.18
CA SER A 351 11.19 67.76 41.95
C SER A 351 12.34 66.82 41.57
N ASN A 352 13.58 67.28 41.75
CA ASN A 352 14.84 66.60 41.41
C ASN A 352 15.05 65.18 41.99
N ALA A 353 14.08 64.62 42.72
CA ALA A 353 14.04 63.22 43.13
C ALA A 353 13.79 62.27 41.92
N ASP A 354 13.10 62.74 40.87
CA ASP A 354 12.69 61.92 39.73
C ASP A 354 13.86 61.40 38.88
N ASN A 355 14.97 62.15 38.80
CA ASN A 355 16.16 61.71 38.07
C ASN A 355 16.92 60.58 38.77
N SER A 356 16.87 60.51 40.11
CA SER A 356 17.57 59.47 40.87
C SER A 356 16.90 58.10 40.74
N VAL A 357 15.56 58.08 40.74
CA VAL A 357 14.76 56.86 40.56
C VAL A 357 14.85 56.35 39.12
N LEU A 358 14.88 57.26 38.14
CA LEU A 358 15.12 56.90 36.73
C LEU A 358 16.54 56.35 36.50
N LEU A 359 17.55 56.91 37.18
CA LEU A 359 18.92 56.39 37.12
C LEU A 359 19.06 55.01 37.76
N GLU A 360 18.37 54.79 38.89
CA GLU A 360 18.37 53.50 39.58
C GLU A 360 17.67 52.42 38.74
N THR A 361 16.50 52.74 38.18
CA THR A 361 15.78 51.83 37.27
C THR A 361 16.55 51.55 35.98
N LEU A 362 17.22 52.53 35.38
CA LEU A 362 18.10 52.31 34.22
C LEU A 362 19.30 51.41 34.57
N SER A 363 19.87 51.56 35.76
CA SER A 363 20.98 50.70 36.22
C SER A 363 20.52 49.26 36.46
N GLU A 364 19.30 49.08 36.98
CA GLU A 364 18.70 47.76 37.21
C GLU A 364 18.34 47.06 35.90
N VAL A 365 17.78 47.80 34.93
CA VAL A 365 17.51 47.29 33.58
C VAL A 365 18.80 46.91 32.85
N LYS A 366 19.85 47.73 32.94
CA LYS A 366 21.16 47.42 32.34
C LYS A 366 21.80 46.17 32.94
N ASN A 367 21.70 45.99 34.25
CA ASN A 367 22.21 44.79 34.92
C ASN A 367 21.41 43.53 34.57
N ASN A 368 20.09 43.65 34.39
CA ASN A 368 19.25 42.54 33.94
C ASN A 368 19.55 42.15 32.48
N GLN A 369 19.85 43.13 31.61
CA GLN A 369 20.23 42.87 30.23
C GLN A 369 21.60 42.17 30.12
N LEU A 370 22.56 42.54 30.97
CA LEU A 370 23.86 41.85 31.04
C LEU A 370 23.71 40.39 31.50
N LYS A 371 22.86 40.14 32.51
CA LYS A 371 22.56 38.77 32.96
C LYS A 371 21.85 37.94 31.89
N GLN A 372 20.98 38.55 31.09
CA GLN A 372 20.34 37.87 29.95
C GLN A 372 21.37 37.47 28.89
N GLN A 373 22.32 38.36 28.60
CA GLN A 373 23.36 38.09 27.60
C GLN A 373 24.29 36.94 28.01
N GLU A 374 24.65 36.88 29.30
CA GLU A 374 25.45 35.78 29.88
C GLU A 374 24.69 34.44 29.84
N LEU A 375 23.37 34.45 30.09
CA LEU A 375 22.54 33.23 30.00
C LEU A 375 22.41 32.72 28.56
N ILE A 376 22.26 33.63 27.59
CA ILE A 376 22.16 33.27 26.17
C ILE A 376 23.47 32.64 25.71
N GLU A 377 24.62 33.20 26.09
CA GLU A 377 25.93 32.67 25.76
C GLU A 377 26.17 31.27 26.37
N LYS A 378 25.77 31.08 27.64
CA LYS A 378 25.84 29.77 28.30
C LYS A 378 24.95 28.72 27.63
N ASN A 379 23.75 29.10 27.19
CA ASN A 379 22.86 28.20 26.46
C ASN A 379 23.45 27.84 25.09
N GLN A 380 24.00 28.82 24.35
CA GLN A 380 24.65 28.56 23.07
C GLN A 380 25.80 27.56 23.20
N LEU A 381 26.64 27.71 24.22
CA LEU A 381 27.72 26.76 24.51
C LEU A 381 27.18 25.34 24.81
N SER A 382 26.13 25.23 25.63
CA SER A 382 25.50 23.94 25.92
C SER A 382 24.88 23.29 24.67
N TYR A 383 24.28 24.08 23.77
CA TYR A 383 23.77 23.57 22.49
C TYR A 383 24.91 23.06 21.60
N THR A 384 26.04 23.76 21.54
CA THR A 384 27.21 23.31 20.74
C THR A 384 27.86 22.04 21.29
N GLU A 385 27.84 21.85 22.61
CA GLU A 385 28.35 20.63 23.24
C GLU A 385 27.44 19.44 22.92
N LYS A 386 26.12 19.63 23.02
CA LYS A 386 25.13 18.59 22.66
C LYS A 386 25.18 18.21 21.18
N THR A 387 25.37 19.17 20.27
CA THR A 387 25.49 18.84 18.84
C THR A 387 26.78 18.08 18.54
N SER A 388 27.88 18.36 19.24
CA SER A 388 29.11 17.58 19.13
C SER A 388 28.93 16.14 19.60
N GLU A 389 28.19 15.93 20.69
CA GLU A 389 27.88 14.59 21.21
C GLU A 389 27.00 13.80 20.24
N ILE A 390 25.98 14.43 19.66
CA ILE A 390 25.13 13.83 18.63
C ILE A 390 25.96 13.42 17.39
N LEU A 391 26.87 14.28 16.93
CA LEU A 391 27.73 13.96 15.78
C LEU A 391 28.66 12.77 16.06
N LYS A 392 29.17 12.63 17.29
CA LYS A 392 29.95 11.45 17.71
C LYS A 392 29.09 10.20 17.78
N ALA A 393 27.85 10.31 18.24
CA ALA A 393 26.91 9.19 18.25
C ALA A 393 26.60 8.73 16.82
N ILE A 394 26.31 9.66 15.89
CA ILE A 394 26.04 9.36 14.48
C ILE A 394 27.25 8.71 13.82
N SER A 395 28.47 9.21 14.05
CA SER A 395 29.67 8.61 13.46
C SER A 395 29.93 7.19 13.98
N SER A 396 29.68 6.95 15.27
CA SER A 396 29.77 5.60 15.86
C SER A 396 28.71 4.65 15.31
N LEU A 397 27.50 5.15 15.04
CA LEU A 397 26.41 4.37 14.45
C LEU A 397 26.73 4.01 13.00
N ASN A 398 27.25 4.95 12.22
CA ASN A 398 27.67 4.70 10.84
C ASN A 398 28.80 3.67 10.76
N ALA A 399 29.79 3.74 11.66
CA ALA A 399 30.84 2.73 11.73
C ALA A 399 30.27 1.33 12.02
N LYS A 400 29.35 1.24 12.99
CA LYS A 400 28.70 -0.02 13.37
C LYS A 400 27.80 -0.58 12.28
N LEU A 401 27.05 0.26 11.58
CA LEU A 401 26.21 -0.13 10.44
C LEU A 401 27.06 -0.66 9.27
N VAL A 402 28.21 -0.04 8.99
CA VAL A 402 29.12 -0.52 7.95
C VAL A 402 29.68 -1.91 8.28
N ASP A 403 30.06 -2.14 9.54
CA ASP A 403 30.53 -3.46 9.98
C ASP A 403 29.41 -4.51 9.94
N GLU A 404 28.19 -4.14 10.32
CA GLU A 404 27.03 -5.04 10.30
C GLU A 404 26.57 -5.37 8.88
N VAL A 405 26.56 -4.39 7.96
CA VAL A 405 26.30 -4.62 6.53
C VAL A 405 27.36 -5.55 5.93
N ARG A 406 28.63 -5.42 6.35
CA ARG A 406 29.71 -6.30 5.90
C ARG A 406 29.50 -7.74 6.39
N GLU A 407 29.09 -7.93 7.65
CA GLU A 407 28.76 -9.25 8.20
C GLU A 407 27.56 -9.87 7.48
N HIS A 408 26.52 -9.08 7.18
CA HIS A 408 25.37 -9.52 6.39
C HIS A 408 25.74 -9.93 4.96
N GLN A 409 26.64 -9.19 4.29
CA GLN A 409 27.13 -9.57 2.97
C GLN A 409 27.82 -10.94 3.00
N TYR A 410 28.70 -11.19 3.98
CA TYR A 410 29.33 -12.50 4.13
C TYR A 410 28.32 -13.61 4.42
N ALA A 411 27.32 -13.37 5.27
CA ALA A 411 26.26 -14.35 5.54
C ALA A 411 25.40 -14.65 4.30
N THR A 412 25.09 -13.63 3.49
CA THR A 412 24.36 -13.82 2.23
C THR A 412 25.17 -14.56 1.18
N GLU A 413 26.49 -14.33 1.10
CA GLU A 413 27.37 -15.05 0.20
C GLU A 413 27.47 -16.54 0.60
N GLU A 414 27.53 -16.83 1.90
CA GLU A 414 27.49 -18.21 2.40
C GLU A 414 26.14 -18.89 2.09
N MET A 415 25.03 -18.18 2.25
CA MET A 415 23.70 -18.69 1.86
C MET A 415 23.59 -18.91 0.35
N SER A 416 24.07 -17.98 -0.47
CA SER A 416 24.13 -18.13 -1.94
C SER A 416 24.91 -19.39 -2.32
N ARG A 417 26.05 -19.63 -1.68
CA ARG A 417 26.86 -20.85 -1.90
C ARG A 417 26.13 -22.13 -1.48
N LYS A 418 25.37 -22.09 -0.38
CA LYS A 418 24.52 -23.24 0.05
C LYS A 418 23.38 -23.48 -0.92
N VAL A 419 22.75 -22.43 -1.44
CA VAL A 419 21.70 -22.51 -2.47
C VAL A 419 22.26 -23.06 -3.78
N ASP A 420 23.43 -22.61 -4.21
CA ASP A 420 24.10 -23.15 -5.41
C ASP A 420 24.45 -24.63 -5.26
N LEU A 421 24.88 -25.06 -4.07
CA LEU A 421 25.09 -26.48 -3.76
C LEU A 421 23.79 -27.29 -3.83
N LEU A 422 22.69 -26.74 -3.28
CA LEU A 422 21.37 -27.38 -3.34
C LEU A 422 20.83 -27.43 -4.77
N MET A 423 21.02 -26.36 -5.55
CA MET A 423 20.60 -26.27 -6.95
C MET A 423 21.39 -27.23 -7.84
N THR A 424 22.70 -27.35 -7.60
CA THR A 424 23.56 -28.32 -8.29
C THR A 424 23.16 -29.75 -7.95
N ASN A 425 22.87 -30.04 -6.67
CA ASN A 425 22.37 -31.34 -6.25
C ASN A 425 20.99 -31.65 -6.86
N HIS A 426 20.07 -30.67 -6.89
CA HIS A 426 18.77 -30.84 -7.55
C HIS A 426 18.90 -31.10 -9.05
N LYS A 427 19.87 -30.46 -9.71
CA LYS A 427 20.19 -30.67 -11.12
C LYS A 427 20.78 -32.06 -11.36
N GLU A 428 21.64 -32.56 -10.48
CA GLU A 428 22.15 -33.94 -10.53
C GLU A 428 21.03 -34.95 -10.30
N ILE A 429 20.14 -34.72 -9.32
CA ILE A 429 18.96 -35.56 -9.09
C ILE A 429 18.06 -35.56 -10.33
N ALA A 430 17.75 -34.39 -10.90
CA ALA A 430 16.94 -34.29 -12.11
C ALA A 430 17.60 -35.00 -13.30
N TYR A 431 18.93 -34.93 -13.43
CA TYR A 431 19.69 -35.66 -14.44
C TYR A 431 19.67 -37.17 -14.20
N GLN A 432 19.77 -37.62 -12.95
CA GLN A 432 19.64 -39.04 -12.58
C GLN A 432 18.22 -39.55 -12.85
N TYR A 433 17.17 -38.78 -12.57
CA TYR A 433 15.79 -39.13 -12.94
C TYR A 433 15.60 -39.19 -14.45
N LYS A 434 16.19 -38.25 -15.20
CA LYS A 434 16.14 -38.26 -16.67
C LYS A 434 16.90 -39.44 -17.26
N ASN A 435 18.07 -39.78 -16.74
CA ASN A 435 18.84 -40.95 -17.18
C ASN A 435 18.21 -42.28 -16.70
N SER A 436 17.53 -42.30 -15.57
CA SER A 436 16.74 -43.44 -15.10
C SER A 436 15.46 -43.61 -15.92
N ALA A 437 14.87 -42.52 -16.42
CA ALA A 437 13.76 -42.56 -17.37
C ALA A 437 14.21 -43.01 -18.77
N ILE A 438 15.46 -42.74 -19.16
CA ILE A 438 16.05 -43.23 -20.42
C ILE A 438 16.54 -44.70 -20.29
N SER A 439 16.88 -45.15 -19.08
CA SER A 439 17.31 -46.54 -18.81
C SER A 439 16.17 -47.45 -18.33
N GLY A 440 14.97 -46.90 -18.15
CA GLY A 440 13.75 -47.58 -17.71
C GLY A 440 12.83 -48.01 -18.84
N GLU A 441 13.34 -48.11 -20.08
CA GLU A 441 12.62 -48.76 -21.18
C GLU A 441 12.72 -50.29 -20.98
N HIS A 442 11.89 -50.81 -20.08
CA HIS A 442 11.62 -52.23 -20.00
C HIS A 442 10.99 -52.65 -21.33
N LYS A 443 11.81 -53.23 -22.23
CA LYS A 443 11.34 -53.95 -23.41
C LYS A 443 10.21 -54.89 -22.95
N PRO A 444 8.96 -54.72 -23.40
CA PRO A 444 7.94 -55.70 -23.12
C PRO A 444 8.41 -57.00 -23.77
N SER A 445 8.59 -58.03 -22.96
CA SER A 445 9.00 -59.34 -23.45
C SER A 445 8.04 -59.78 -24.56
N GLU A 446 8.53 -59.87 -25.80
CA GLU A 446 7.79 -60.36 -26.99
C GLU A 446 7.22 -61.78 -26.82
N ILE A 447 7.59 -62.44 -25.72
CA ILE A 447 7.19 -63.79 -25.34
C ILE A 447 5.70 -63.84 -24.92
N ILE A 448 5.21 -62.82 -24.20
CA ILE A 448 3.82 -62.80 -23.71
C ILE A 448 2.78 -62.67 -24.84
N PRO A 449 2.90 -61.74 -25.80
CA PRO A 449 1.96 -61.66 -26.92
C PRO A 449 2.07 -62.86 -27.87
N ALA A 450 3.24 -63.50 -27.99
CA ALA A 450 3.43 -64.71 -28.80
C ALA A 450 2.72 -65.94 -28.19
N ILE A 451 2.79 -66.12 -26.87
CA ILE A 451 2.12 -67.22 -26.16
C ILE A 451 0.59 -67.07 -26.24
N ILE A 452 0.07 -65.84 -26.06
CA ILE A 452 -1.37 -65.58 -26.14
C ILE A 452 -1.91 -65.86 -27.55
N ARG A 453 -1.16 -65.54 -28.61
CA ARG A 453 -1.54 -65.86 -29.99
C ARG A 453 -1.63 -67.36 -30.24
N TRP A 454 -0.66 -68.13 -29.77
CA TRP A 454 -0.66 -69.58 -29.95
C TRP A 454 -1.77 -70.28 -29.16
N LEU A 455 -2.08 -69.79 -27.96
CA LEU A 455 -3.16 -70.32 -27.13
C LEU A 455 -4.54 -70.09 -27.76
N LEU A 456 -4.75 -68.94 -28.42
CA LEU A 456 -5.98 -68.62 -29.14
C LEU A 456 -6.22 -69.53 -30.36
N VAL A 457 -5.16 -69.93 -31.07
CA VAL A 457 -5.27 -70.85 -32.21
C VAL A 457 -5.71 -72.24 -31.76
N VAL A 458 -5.18 -72.75 -30.65
CA VAL A 458 -5.57 -74.06 -30.09
C VAL A 458 -7.04 -74.05 -29.66
N ILE A 459 -7.50 -72.98 -29.03
CA ILE A 459 -8.91 -72.84 -28.64
C ILE A 459 -9.84 -72.82 -29.86
N MET A 460 -9.47 -72.10 -30.92
CA MET A 460 -10.26 -72.05 -32.17
C MET A 460 -10.36 -73.42 -32.85
N VAL A 461 -9.27 -74.18 -32.91
CA VAL A 461 -9.30 -75.56 -33.43
C VAL A 461 -10.19 -76.46 -32.58
N GLY A 462 -10.15 -76.31 -31.25
CA GLY A 462 -11.04 -77.03 -30.33
C GLY A 462 -12.53 -76.75 -30.60
N ILE A 463 -12.90 -75.49 -30.81
CA ILE A 463 -14.28 -75.09 -31.14
C ILE A 463 -14.73 -75.69 -32.48
N ILE A 464 -13.86 -75.71 -33.49
CA ILE A 464 -14.18 -76.30 -34.81
C ILE A 464 -14.43 -77.80 -34.69
N VAL A 465 -13.60 -78.54 -33.94
CA VAL A 465 -13.82 -79.98 -33.70
C VAL A 465 -15.13 -80.23 -32.97
N LEU A 466 -15.49 -79.37 -32.02
CA LEU A 466 -16.75 -79.44 -31.27
C LEU A 466 -17.97 -79.20 -32.18
N ILE A 467 -17.87 -78.24 -33.11
CA ILE A 467 -18.91 -78.00 -34.13
C ILE A 467 -19.05 -79.20 -35.06
N VAL A 468 -17.95 -79.79 -35.52
CA VAL A 468 -17.96 -80.97 -36.41
C VAL A 468 -18.55 -82.20 -35.71
N THR A 469 -18.24 -82.42 -34.43
CA THR A 469 -18.80 -83.53 -33.65
C THR A 469 -20.28 -83.33 -33.37
N ILE A 470 -20.73 -82.13 -33.02
CA ILE A 470 -22.17 -81.81 -32.92
C ILE A 470 -22.86 -82.02 -34.26
N TYR A 471 -22.25 -81.61 -35.37
CA TYR A 471 -22.80 -81.80 -36.71
C TYR A 471 -22.94 -83.28 -37.07
N ARG A 472 -21.94 -84.11 -36.76
CA ARG A 472 -22.01 -85.57 -36.96
C ARG A 472 -23.08 -86.22 -36.09
N LEU A 473 -23.15 -85.89 -34.80
CA LEU A 473 -24.20 -86.40 -33.91
C LEU A 473 -25.60 -86.01 -34.40
N LYS A 474 -25.77 -84.78 -34.87
CA LYS A 474 -27.05 -84.31 -35.43
C LYS A 474 -27.42 -85.01 -36.74
N LYS A 475 -26.43 -85.44 -37.53
CA LYS A 475 -26.63 -86.25 -38.74
C LYS A 475 -27.01 -87.69 -38.39
N ASP A 476 -26.35 -88.29 -37.40
CA ASP A 476 -26.64 -89.67 -36.96
C ASP A 476 -28.04 -89.78 -36.31
N ILE A 477 -28.48 -88.78 -35.55
CA ILE A 477 -29.85 -88.72 -35.00
C ILE A 477 -30.92 -88.65 -36.11
N LYS A 478 -30.61 -88.05 -37.26
CA LYS A 478 -31.54 -88.02 -38.40
C LYS A 478 -31.63 -89.36 -39.13
N HIS A 479 -30.56 -90.15 -39.15
CA HIS A 479 -30.57 -91.49 -39.75
C HIS A 479 -31.20 -92.57 -38.85
N SER A 480 -31.24 -92.36 -37.53
CA SER A 480 -31.88 -93.29 -36.58
C SER A 480 -33.41 -93.17 -36.51
N LYS A 481 -34.05 -92.21 -37.19
CA LYS A 481 -35.52 -92.05 -37.24
C LYS A 481 -36.18 -92.68 -38.48
N LEU A 482 -35.45 -93.52 -39.23
CA LEU A 482 -35.93 -94.19 -40.45
C LEU A 482 -35.79 -95.72 -40.41
N LEU A 483 -35.70 -96.29 -39.21
CA LEU A 483 -35.84 -97.73 -38.95
C LEU A 483 -37.03 -97.98 -38.02
#